data_AF-A0A6M4A184-F1
#
_entry.id   AF-A0A6M4A184-F1
#
_cell.length_a   1.000
_cell.length_b   1.000
_cell.length_c   1.000
_cell.angle_alpha   90.00
_cell.angle_beta   90.00
_cell.angle_gamma   90.00
#
_symmetry.space_group_name_H-M   'P 1'
#
loop_
_entity.id
_entity.type
_entity.pdbx_description
1 polymer ?
#
loop_
_entity_poly.entity_id
_entity_poly.type
_entity_poly.pdbx_seq_one_letter_code
_entity_poly.pdbx_strand_id
1 'polypeptide(L)'
;MSVLNLSGALELIEAFSVLSDVHPGELVYVCIRRDLAFHPGCRLNGPYSVDLHVGSSYRLAKNYVGLSLGEANEVALRYLLKHGDGIAPMLH
;
A
#
# COMPACT_ATOMS: atom_id res chain seq x y z
N MET A 1 18.09 8.55 27.10
CA MET A 1 16.82 8.13 26.46
C MET A 1 17.13 7.82 25.00
N SER A 2 16.97 6.57 24.61
CA SER A 2 17.34 6.05 23.30
C SER A 2 16.34 6.49 22.25
N VAL A 3 16.77 7.36 21.33
CA VAL A 3 16.03 7.63 20.09
C VAL A 3 16.35 6.48 19.14
N LEU A 4 15.40 5.56 18.96
CA LEU A 4 15.42 4.59 17.87
C LEU A 4 15.21 5.37 16.57
N ASN A 5 16.30 5.87 15.99
CA ASN A 5 16.31 6.45 14.66
C ASN A 5 16.36 5.29 13.66
N LEU A 6 15.21 4.68 13.38
CA LEU A 6 15.00 3.77 12.25
C LEU A 6 14.32 4.54 11.11
N SER A 7 14.78 5.75 10.80
CA SER A 7 14.36 6.42 9.56
C SER A 7 15.16 5.83 8.39
N GLY A 8 14.81 4.61 8.00
CA GLY A 8 15.11 4.13 6.65
C GLY A 8 14.50 5.12 5.67
N ALA A 9 15.32 5.70 4.80
CA ALA A 9 14.84 6.68 3.84
C ALA A 9 13.81 6.01 2.93
N LEU A 10 12.56 6.47 2.97
CA LEU A 10 11.50 5.97 2.09
C LEU A 10 11.43 6.85 0.84
N GLU A 11 11.53 6.23 -0.32
CA GLU A 11 11.29 6.85 -1.61
C GLU A 11 9.82 6.65 -2.00
N LEU A 12 9.13 7.73 -2.35
CA LEU A 12 7.78 7.64 -2.92
C LEU A 12 7.90 7.16 -4.36
N ILE A 13 7.29 6.02 -4.67
CA ILE A 13 7.25 5.47 -6.03
C ILE A 13 5.99 5.95 -6.74
N GLU A 14 4.85 5.83 -6.07
CA GLU A 14 3.56 6.18 -6.66
C GLU A 14 2.57 6.55 -5.56
N ALA A 15 1.76 7.59 -5.78
CA ALA A 15 0.62 7.90 -4.93
C ALA A 15 -0.50 8.52 -5.77
N PHE A 16 -1.70 7.98 -5.63
CA PHE A 16 -2.88 8.50 -6.30
C PHE A 16 -4.15 8.17 -5.53
N SER A 17 -5.23 8.83 -5.93
CA SER A 17 -6.56 8.58 -5.41
C SER A 17 -7.61 8.59 -6.50
N VAL A 18 -8.66 7.80 -6.30
CA VAL A 18 -9.83 7.71 -7.17
C VAL A 18 -11.10 7.75 -6.34
N LEU A 19 -12.20 8.26 -6.91
CA LEU A 19 -13.50 8.17 -6.26
C LEU A 19 -13.94 6.70 -6.15
N SER A 20 -14.58 6.37 -5.04
CA SER A 20 -15.12 5.05 -4.79
C SER A 20 -16.57 4.96 -5.26
N ASP A 21 -16.90 4.01 -6.14
CA ASP A 21 -18.30 3.69 -6.47
C ASP A 21 -18.96 2.86 -5.36
N VAL A 22 -18.14 2.16 -4.56
CA VAL A 22 -18.59 1.36 -3.41
C VAL A 22 -18.91 2.22 -2.18
N HIS A 23 -18.18 3.32 -2.00
CA HIS A 23 -18.30 4.25 -0.89
C HIS A 23 -18.52 5.67 -1.43
N PRO A 24 -19.77 6.03 -1.79
CA PRO A 24 -20.06 7.30 -2.45
C PRO A 24 -19.53 8.51 -1.66
N GLY A 25 -18.79 9.38 -2.35
CA GLY A 25 -18.19 10.58 -1.77
C GLY A 25 -16.83 10.35 -1.09
N GLU A 26 -16.36 9.11 -1.01
CA GLU A 26 -15.05 8.77 -0.45
C GLU A 26 -14.01 8.51 -1.55
N LEU A 27 -12.75 8.81 -1.25
CA LEU A 27 -11.61 8.52 -2.12
C LEU A 27 -10.91 7.23 -1.69
N VAL A 28 -10.68 6.33 -2.64
CA VAL A 28 -9.72 5.24 -2.50
C VAL A 28 -8.33 5.80 -2.72
N TYR A 29 -7.44 5.67 -1.74
CA TYR A 29 -6.05 6.11 -1.81
C TYR A 29 -5.12 4.91 -1.87
N VAL A 30 -4.10 5.04 -2.71
CA VAL A 30 -3.00 4.08 -2.86
C VAL A 30 -1.69 4.84 -2.81
N CYS A 31 -0.74 4.33 -2.02
CA CYS A 31 0.63 4.84 -1.97
C CYS A 31 1.62 3.67 -1.94
N ILE A 32 2.57 3.68 -2.87
CA ILE A 32 3.66 2.71 -2.95
C ILE A 32 4.95 3.44 -2.58
N ARG A 33 5.67 2.87 -1.62
CA ARG A 33 6.94 3.40 -1.12
C ARG A 33 8.02 2.33 -1.23
N ARG A 34 9.26 2.77 -1.40
CA ARG A 34 10.44 1.91 -1.41
C ARG A 34 11.33 2.26 -0.23
N ASP A 35 11.69 1.27 0.56
CA ASP A 35 12.71 1.39 1.59
C ASP A 35 14.11 1.35 0.96
N LEU A 36 14.80 2.48 0.98
CA LEU A 36 16.16 2.60 0.45
C LEU A 36 17.20 1.94 1.36
N ALA A 37 16.86 1.71 2.64
CA ALA A 37 17.71 1.00 3.58
C ALA A 37 17.44 -0.51 3.58
N PHE A 38 16.62 -1.02 2.64
CA PHE A 38 16.32 -2.43 2.55
C PHE A 38 17.57 -3.27 2.26
N HIS A 39 17.80 -4.26 3.12
CA HIS A 39 18.86 -5.25 2.93
C HIS A 39 18.22 -6.62 2.60
N PRO A 40 18.58 -7.26 1.47
CA PRO A 40 18.03 -8.55 1.05
C PRO A 40 18.26 -9.75 1.99
N GLY A 41 18.94 -9.55 3.13
CA GLY A 41 19.12 -10.59 4.16
C GLY A 41 17.90 -10.83 5.04
N CYS A 42 16.88 -9.98 4.94
CA CYS A 42 15.61 -10.12 5.66
C CYS A 42 14.69 -11.13 4.96
N ARG A 43 13.80 -11.83 5.71
CA ARG A 43 12.78 -12.76 5.17
C ARG A 43 11.66 -12.07 4.35
N LEU A 44 11.94 -10.91 3.77
CA LEU A 44 10.99 -10.10 3.04
C LEU A 44 11.22 -10.28 1.53
N ASN A 45 10.15 -10.24 0.74
CA ASN A 45 10.20 -10.46 -0.71
C ASN A 45 10.79 -9.26 -1.46
N GLY A 46 10.81 -8.06 -0.85
CA GLY A 46 11.45 -6.89 -1.44
C GLY A 46 11.35 -5.62 -0.62
N PRO A 47 11.87 -4.50 -1.15
CA PRO A 47 11.97 -3.23 -0.45
C PRO A 47 10.67 -2.41 -0.45
N TYR A 48 9.57 -2.92 -1.01
CA TYR A 48 8.38 -2.12 -1.24
C TYR A 48 7.35 -2.24 -0.12
N SER A 49 6.67 -1.14 0.16
CA SER A 49 5.50 -1.07 1.01
C SER A 49 4.35 -0.38 0.30
N VAL A 50 3.13 -0.74 0.68
CA VAL A 50 1.90 -0.21 0.11
C VAL A 50 0.97 0.21 1.23
N ASP A 51 0.52 1.46 1.19
CA ASP A 51 -0.51 2.01 2.06
C ASP A 51 -1.78 2.23 1.27
N LEU A 52 -2.89 1.76 1.84
CA LEU A 52 -4.20 1.75 1.20
C LEU A 52 -5.21 2.27 2.20
N HIS A 53 -6.13 3.14 1.80
CA HIS A 53 -7.30 3.48 2.63
C HIS A 53 -8.45 3.99 1.76
N VAL A 54 -9.66 3.97 2.34
CA VAL A 54 -10.84 4.63 1.76
C VAL A 54 -11.26 5.76 2.69
N GLY A 55 -11.27 6.98 2.18
CA GLY A 55 -11.64 8.16 2.94
C GLY A 55 -10.72 8.36 4.15
N SER A 56 -11.31 8.84 5.24
CA SER A 56 -10.67 8.94 6.55
C SER A 56 -10.82 7.67 7.41
N SER A 57 -11.36 6.57 6.85
CA SER A 57 -11.70 5.37 7.61
C SER A 57 -10.47 4.51 7.95
N TYR A 58 -10.00 4.60 9.19
CA TYR A 58 -8.93 3.75 9.70
C TYR A 58 -9.25 2.25 9.61
N ARG A 59 -10.54 1.86 9.66
CA ARG A 59 -10.94 0.44 9.54
C ARG A 59 -10.66 -0.16 8.16
N LEU A 60 -10.66 0.68 7.13
CA LEU A 60 -10.38 0.27 5.76
C LEU A 60 -8.91 0.50 5.38
N ALA A 61 -8.14 1.16 6.26
CA ALA A 61 -6.72 1.37 6.08
C ALA A 61 -5.97 0.04 6.18
N LYS A 62 -5.07 -0.21 5.23
CA LYS A 62 -4.18 -1.36 5.21
C LYS A 62 -2.77 -0.91 4.85
N ASN A 63 -1.79 -1.51 5.50
CA ASN A 63 -0.39 -1.34 5.19
C ASN A 63 0.22 -2.73 4.95
N TYR A 64 0.94 -2.85 3.84
CA TYR A 64 1.70 -4.05 3.47
C TYR A 64 3.16 -3.65 3.33
N VAL A 65 4.08 -4.48 3.84
CA VAL A 65 5.53 -4.23 3.78
C VAL A 65 6.26 -5.46 3.29
N GLY A 66 7.48 -5.25 2.79
CA GLY A 66 8.36 -6.34 2.41
C GLY A 66 7.95 -7.00 1.09
N LEU A 67 7.31 -6.25 0.20
CA LEU A 67 6.84 -6.73 -1.09
C LEU A 67 7.90 -6.52 -2.17
N SER A 68 7.88 -7.37 -3.19
CA SER A 68 8.42 -7.03 -4.51
C SER A 68 7.56 -5.94 -5.17
N LEU A 69 8.08 -5.27 -6.19
CA LEU A 69 7.31 -4.26 -6.93
C LEU A 69 6.06 -4.88 -7.60
N GLY A 70 6.17 -6.11 -8.10
CA GLY A 70 5.04 -6.83 -8.70
C GLY A 70 3.92 -7.09 -7.69
N GLU A 71 4.25 -7.60 -6.50
CA GLU A 71 3.29 -7.82 -5.42
C GLU A 71 2.67 -6.49 -4.94
N ALA A 72 3.47 -5.42 -4.83
CA ALA A 72 2.98 -4.10 -4.45
C ALA A 72 1.93 -3.58 -5.44
N ASN A 73 2.21 -3.68 -6.74
CA ASN A 73 1.29 -3.28 -7.80
C ASN A 73 0.02 -4.15 -7.81
N GLU A 74 0.16 -5.45 -7.59
CA GLU A 74 -0.99 -6.36 -7.52
C GLU A 74 -1.91 -6.04 -6.34
N VAL A 75 -1.33 -5.79 -5.16
CA VAL A 75 -2.08 -5.37 -3.96
C VAL A 75 -2.82 -4.06 -4.20
N ALA A 76 -2.14 -3.07 -4.78
CA ALA A 76 -2.73 -1.78 -5.15
C ALA A 76 -3.91 -1.96 -6.11
N LEU A 77 -3.71 -2.71 -7.20
CA LEU A 77 -4.73 -2.93 -8.23
C LEU A 77 -5.95 -3.66 -7.66
N ARG A 78 -5.75 -4.71 -6.86
CA ARG A 78 -6.85 -5.45 -6.23
C ARG A 78 -7.64 -4.57 -5.26
N TYR A 79 -6.96 -3.69 -4.51
CA TYR A 79 -7.62 -2.77 -3.60
C TYR A 79 -8.48 -1.75 -4.36
N LEU A 80 -7.96 -1.22 -5.47
CA LEU A 80 -8.68 -0.32 -6.36
C LEU A 80 -9.88 -1.01 -7.01
N LEU A 81 -9.73 -2.22 -7.54
CA LEU A 81 -10.88 -2.94 -8.11
C LEU A 81 -11.96 -3.18 -7.04
N LYS A 82 -11.56 -3.54 -5.82
CA LYS A 82 -12.50 -3.85 -4.74
C LYS A 82 -13.25 -2.62 -4.24
N HIS A 83 -12.56 -1.50 -4.09
CA HIS A 83 -13.15 -0.31 -3.46
C HIS A 83 -13.52 0.79 -4.45
N GLY A 84 -12.88 0.84 -5.62
CA GLY A 84 -13.26 1.66 -6.76
C GLY A 84 -14.50 1.08 -7.43
N ASP A 85 -14.39 -0.13 -7.98
CA ASP A 85 -15.41 -0.70 -8.87
C ASP A 85 -16.29 -1.79 -8.22
N GLY A 86 -16.03 -2.15 -6.96
CA GLY A 86 -16.73 -3.25 -6.27
C GLY A 86 -16.35 -4.65 -6.72
N ILE A 87 -15.30 -4.79 -7.55
CA ILE A 87 -14.82 -6.07 -8.07
C ILE A 87 -13.80 -6.65 -7.09
N ALA A 88 -14.10 -7.80 -6.47
CA ALA A 88 -13.21 -8.46 -5.52
C ALA A 88 -12.67 -9.80 -6.08
N PRO A 89 -11.58 -9.78 -6.87
CA PRO A 89 -10.98 -11.02 -7.37
C PRO A 89 -10.43 -11.87 -6.22
N MET A 90 -10.85 -13.13 -6.13
CA MET A 90 -10.26 -14.09 -5.22
C MET A 90 -8.88 -14.53 -5.72
N LEU A 91 -7.93 -14.76 -4.81
CA LEU A 91 -6.71 -15.52 -5.11
C LEU A 91 -7.09 -16.99 -5.24
N HIS A 92 -6.67 -17.64 -6.32
CA HIS A 92 -6.59 -19.10 -6.39
C HIS A 92 -5.17 -19.54 -6.04
#